data_AF-M7X1D4-F1
#
_entry.id   AF-M7X1D4-F1
#
_cell.length_a   1.000
_cell.length_b   1.000
_cell.length_c   1.000
_cell.angle_alpha   90.00
_cell.angle_beta   90.00
_cell.angle_gamma   90.00
#
_symmetry.space_group_name_H-M   'P 1'
#
loop_
_entity.id
_entity.type
_entity.pdbx_description
1 polymer ?
#
loop_
_entity_poly.entity_id
_entity_poly.type
_entity_poly.pdbx_seq_one_letter_code
_entity_poly.pdbx_strand_id
1 'polypeptide(L)'
;MSCVYGSCDLNCIKCEQNICTLCDDGFTLDNEGSCVQCLDYCKTCSSNSMCNSCINNYYLKDNSCVSCDTKSNCKTCSTDSNACLVCEYGYYPNGSG
;
A
#
# COMPACT_ATOMS: atom_id res chain seq x y z
N MET A 1 34.78 16.85 0.66
CA MET A 1 33.72 17.03 1.67
C MET A 1 32.90 15.76 1.64
N SER A 2 33.22 14.79 2.50
CA SER A 2 32.66 13.44 2.43
C SER A 2 31.79 13.23 3.67
N CYS A 3 30.47 13.24 3.49
CA CYS A 3 29.52 12.89 4.54
C CYS A 3 28.98 11.49 4.23
N VAL A 4 29.31 10.50 5.04
CA VAL A 4 28.70 9.17 5.00
C VAL A 4 28.74 8.58 6.42
N TYR A 5 27.61 8.57 7.14
CA TYR A 5 27.25 7.53 8.11
C TYR A 5 25.88 7.85 8.75
N GLY A 6 24.91 6.97 8.53
CA GLY A 6 23.53 7.10 9.03
C GLY A 6 22.54 6.68 7.94
N SER A 7 22.65 5.45 7.46
CA SER A 7 21.98 4.97 6.24
C SER A 7 20.52 4.58 6.50
N CYS A 8 19.74 5.49 7.03
CA CYS A 8 18.29 5.41 6.92
C CYS A 8 17.89 6.43 5.86
N ASP A 9 17.54 5.92 4.68
CA ASP A 9 17.12 6.71 3.53
C ASP A 9 16.05 7.75 3.91
N LEU A 10 15.87 8.77 3.06
CA LEU A 10 14.90 9.87 3.24
C LEU A 10 13.46 9.39 3.51
N ASN A 11 13.16 8.11 3.28
CA ASN A 11 11.87 7.45 3.43
C ASN A 11 11.80 6.49 4.64
N CYS A 12 12.72 6.60 5.59
CA CYS A 12 12.78 5.77 6.80
C CYS A 12 12.39 6.59 8.06
N ILE A 13 11.25 6.24 8.68
CA ILE A 13 10.74 6.86 9.91
C ILE A 13 11.53 6.40 11.14
N LYS A 14 11.82 5.10 11.26
CA LYS A 14 12.60 4.56 12.39
C LYS A 14 13.81 3.80 11.91
N CYS A 15 14.94 4.10 12.55
CA CYS A 15 16.24 3.54 12.25
C CYS A 15 16.84 2.91 13.51
N GLU A 16 17.30 1.67 13.43
CA GLU A 16 18.10 1.04 14.48
C GLU A 16 19.43 0.53 13.91
N GLN A 17 20.55 1.04 14.43
CA GLN A 17 21.90 0.54 14.11
C GLN A 17 22.24 0.45 12.60
N ASN A 18 21.81 1.43 11.79
CA ASN A 18 21.92 1.48 10.32
C ASN A 18 20.96 0.57 9.54
N ILE A 19 19.93 0.02 10.19
CA ILE A 19 18.87 -0.75 9.55
C ILE A 19 17.57 0.03 9.75
N CYS A 20 16.82 0.27 8.69
CA CYS A 20 15.50 0.84 8.85
C CYS A 20 14.57 -0.19 9.50
N THR A 21 13.77 0.22 10.48
CA THR A 21 12.77 -0.64 11.14
C THR A 21 11.35 -0.16 10.86
N LEU A 22 11.18 1.07 10.37
CA LEU A 22 9.90 1.62 9.95
C LEU A 22 10.10 2.55 8.77
N CYS A 23 9.48 2.23 7.64
CA CYS A 23 9.47 3.08 6.45
C CYS A 23 8.26 4.02 6.46
N ASP A 24 8.34 5.09 5.67
CA ASP A 24 7.23 6.02 5.45
C ASP A 24 6.07 5.36 4.70
N ASP A 25 4.88 5.96 4.75
CA ASP A 25 3.73 5.45 4.01
C ASP A 25 4.06 5.39 2.50
N GLY A 26 3.77 4.26 1.85
CA GLY A 26 4.17 4.02 0.46
C GLY A 26 5.57 3.41 0.28
N PHE A 27 6.26 3.06 1.38
CA PHE A 27 7.53 2.33 1.36
C PHE A 27 7.47 1.08 2.26
N THR A 28 8.25 0.08 1.90
CA THR A 28 8.41 -1.15 2.70
C THR A 28 9.86 -1.45 2.95
N LEU A 29 10.12 -2.18 4.03
CA LEU A 29 11.45 -2.63 4.37
C LEU A 29 11.85 -3.82 3.50
N ASP A 30 12.98 -3.70 2.80
CA ASP A 30 13.59 -4.83 2.10
C ASP A 30 14.44 -5.69 3.05
N ASN A 31 14.87 -6.87 2.59
CA ASN A 31 15.72 -7.78 3.36
C ASN A 31 17.08 -7.16 3.74
N GLU A 32 17.51 -6.14 3.01
CA GLU A 32 18.74 -5.38 3.28
C GLU A 32 18.53 -4.25 4.29
N GLY A 33 17.32 -4.07 4.84
CA GLY A 33 17.04 -3.00 5.80
C GLY A 33 16.84 -1.63 5.16
N SER A 34 16.57 -1.58 3.86
CA SER A 34 16.38 -0.34 3.07
C SER A 34 14.90 -0.16 2.73
N CYS A 35 14.42 1.09 2.68
CA CYS A 35 13.05 1.39 2.32
C CYS A 35 12.88 1.45 0.81
N VAL A 36 12.21 0.45 0.25
CA VAL A 36 11.88 0.39 -1.19
C VAL A 36 10.47 0.90 -1.42
N GLN A 37 10.28 1.63 -2.52
CA GLN A 37 8.99 2.19 -2.89
C GLN A 37 8.00 1.06 -3.23
N CYS A 38 6.78 1.20 -2.74
CA CYS A 38 5.66 0.31 -3.09
C CYS A 38 5.19 0.51 -4.53
N LEU A 39 4.34 -0.41 -5.00
CA LEU A 39 3.58 -0.26 -6.24
C LEU A 39 2.78 1.05 -6.28
N ASP A 40 2.53 1.56 -7.48
CA ASP A 40 1.67 2.73 -7.67
C ASP A 40 0.30 2.55 -7.01
N TYR A 41 -0.19 3.62 -6.39
CA TYR A 41 -1.48 3.67 -5.67
C TYR A 41 -1.56 2.76 -4.43
N CYS A 42 -0.41 2.21 -3.99
CA CYS A 42 -0.31 1.43 -2.77
C CYS A 42 0.05 2.32 -1.57
N LYS A 43 -0.74 2.24 -0.51
CA LYS A 43 -0.51 2.94 0.75
C LYS A 43 0.47 2.20 1.66
N THR A 44 0.33 0.87 1.77
CA THR A 44 1.29 0.02 2.50
C THR A 44 1.51 -1.25 1.71
N CYS A 45 2.76 -1.68 1.58
CA CYS A 45 3.14 -2.91 0.89
C CYS A 45 4.02 -3.76 1.80
N SER A 46 4.01 -5.08 1.59
CA SER A 46 4.98 -5.99 2.22
C SER A 46 6.25 -6.10 1.38
N SER A 47 6.18 -5.82 0.08
CA SER A 47 7.30 -5.86 -0.85
C SER A 47 7.07 -4.88 -2.00
N ASN A 48 8.10 -4.55 -2.77
CA ASN A 48 7.99 -3.68 -3.95
C ASN A 48 6.93 -4.15 -4.98
N SER A 49 6.52 -5.42 -4.92
CA SER A 49 5.55 -6.07 -5.81
C SER A 49 4.30 -6.56 -5.08
N MET A 50 4.19 -6.35 -3.75
CA MET A 50 3.09 -6.88 -2.93
C MET A 50 2.45 -5.80 -2.10
N CYS A 51 1.35 -5.22 -2.59
CA CYS A 51 0.56 -4.28 -1.82
C CYS A 51 -0.28 -4.99 -0.74
N ASN A 52 -0.39 -4.35 0.43
CA ASN A 52 -1.27 -4.77 1.53
C ASN A 52 -2.49 -3.85 1.66
N SER A 53 -2.33 -2.55 1.42
CA SER A 53 -3.40 -1.57 1.47
C SER A 53 -3.24 -0.53 0.37
N CYS A 54 -4.31 -0.21 -0.33
CA CYS A 54 -4.33 0.82 -1.36
C CYS A 54 -4.68 2.21 -0.81
N ILE A 55 -4.45 3.24 -1.62
CA ILE A 55 -4.95 4.58 -1.31
C ILE A 55 -6.48 4.66 -1.48
N ASN A 56 -7.10 5.73 -0.96
CA ASN A 56 -8.53 5.98 -1.16
C ASN A 56 -8.91 5.95 -2.64
N ASN A 57 -10.08 5.40 -2.96
CA ASN A 57 -10.58 5.11 -4.32
C ASN A 57 -9.85 3.97 -5.06
N TYR A 58 -9.01 3.20 -4.38
CA TYR A 58 -8.39 1.98 -4.93
C TYR A 58 -8.63 0.82 -3.99
N TYR A 59 -8.76 -0.38 -4.55
CA TYR A 59 -8.94 -1.61 -3.79
C TYR A 59 -7.87 -2.63 -4.09
N LEU A 60 -7.57 -3.44 -3.08
CA LEU A 60 -6.57 -4.50 -3.20
C LEU A 60 -7.14 -5.67 -4.01
N LYS A 61 -6.53 -5.94 -5.16
CA LYS A 61 -6.84 -7.09 -6.01
C LYS A 61 -5.55 -7.73 -6.48
N ASP A 62 -5.35 -9.01 -6.17
CA ASP A 62 -4.16 -9.77 -6.56
C ASP A 62 -2.85 -9.02 -6.21
N ASN A 63 -2.76 -8.52 -4.98
CA ASN A 63 -1.64 -7.72 -4.47
C ASN A 63 -1.35 -6.40 -5.22
N SER A 64 -2.27 -5.96 -6.07
CA SER A 64 -2.21 -4.73 -6.84
C SER A 64 -3.38 -3.81 -6.51
N CYS A 65 -3.17 -2.50 -6.64
CA CYS A 65 -4.21 -1.51 -6.41
C CYS A 65 -4.95 -1.20 -7.69
N VAL A 66 -6.25 -1.52 -7.71
CA VAL A 66 -7.12 -1.27 -8.86
C VAL A 66 -8.12 -0.18 -8.49
N SER A 67 -8.40 0.72 -9.43
CA SER A 67 -9.36 1.80 -9.17
C SER A 67 -10.74 1.23 -8.85
N CYS A 68 -11.36 1.76 -7.81
CA CYS A 68 -12.74 1.52 -7.44
C CYS A 68 -13.71 1.71 -8.59
N ASP A 69 -13.41 2.65 -9.49
CA ASP A 69 -14.24 2.97 -10.65
C ASP A 69 -14.43 1.77 -11.60
N THR A 70 -13.48 0.84 -11.58
CA THR A 70 -13.58 -0.42 -12.35
C THR A 70 -14.65 -1.36 -11.78
N LYS A 71 -15.09 -1.13 -10.53
CA LYS A 71 -16.08 -1.95 -9.84
C LYS A 71 -17.46 -1.38 -10.06
N SER A 72 -18.15 -1.90 -11.07
CA SER A 72 -19.54 -1.53 -11.37
C SER A 72 -20.43 -1.65 -10.14
N ASN A 73 -21.21 -0.59 -9.87
CA ASN A 73 -22.14 -0.48 -8.75
C ASN A 73 -21.49 -0.38 -7.36
N CYS A 74 -20.20 -0.03 -7.29
CA CYS A 74 -19.51 0.24 -6.04
C CYS A 74 -19.22 1.74 -5.89
N LYS A 75 -19.84 2.35 -4.89
CA LYS A 75 -19.62 3.75 -4.53
C LYS A 75 -18.34 3.94 -3.72
N THR A 76 -18.00 2.97 -2.87
CA THR A 76 -16.78 2.99 -2.07
C THR A 76 -16.28 1.57 -1.88
N CYS A 77 -15.02 1.32 -2.17
CA CYS A 77 -14.40 0.01 -2.03
C CYS A 77 -13.40 0.01 -0.87
N SER A 78 -13.08 -1.20 -0.42
CA SER A 78 -12.10 -1.44 0.62
C SER A 78 -10.70 -1.25 0.05
N THR A 79 -9.83 -0.57 0.79
CA THR A 79 -8.43 -0.37 0.39
C THR A 79 -7.60 -1.65 0.54
N ASP A 80 -8.01 -2.55 1.42
CA ASP A 80 -7.20 -3.70 1.86
C ASP A 80 -7.76 -5.02 1.32
N SER A 81 -8.86 -4.95 0.56
CA SER A 81 -9.52 -6.13 0.00
C SER A 81 -10.35 -5.78 -1.23
N ASN A 82 -10.66 -6.79 -2.05
CA ASN A 82 -11.61 -6.65 -3.15
C ASN A 82 -13.07 -6.61 -2.67
N ALA A 83 -13.33 -6.02 -1.51
CA ALA A 83 -14.69 -5.82 -1.00
C ALA A 83 -15.22 -4.44 -1.42
N CYS A 84 -16.51 -4.36 -1.72
CA CYS A 84 -17.18 -3.07 -1.83
C CYS A 84 -17.74 -2.71 -0.45
N LEU A 85 -17.34 -1.57 0.10
CA LEU A 85 -17.82 -1.08 1.41
C LEU A 85 -19.19 -0.43 1.27
N VAL A 86 -19.39 0.36 0.21
CA VAL A 86 -20.62 1.09 -0.06
C VAL A 86 -21.03 0.83 -1.50
N CYS A 87 -22.19 0.21 -1.70
CA CYS A 87 -22.76 0.03 -3.02
C CYS A 87 -23.54 1.26 -3.47
N GLU A 88 -23.73 1.39 -4.78
CA GLU A 88 -24.66 2.38 -5.34
C GLU A 88 -26.09 2.18 -4.83
N TYR A 89 -26.88 3.26 -4.85
CA TYR A 89 -28.24 3.24 -4.30
C TYR A 89 -29.09 2.17 -5.00
N GLY A 90 -29.61 1.20 -4.24
CA GLY A 90 -30.41 0.08 -4.76
C GLY A 90 -29.63 -1.21 -5.03
N TYR A 91 -28.31 -1.24 -4.84
CA TYR A 91 -27.50 -2.45 -4.95
C TYR A 91 -27.06 -2.96 -3.57
N TYR A 92 -26.97 -4.27 -3.43
CA TYR A 92 -26.49 -4.96 -2.24
C TYR A 92 -25.16 -5.67 -2.54
N PRO A 93 -24.22 -5.72 -1.58
CA PRO A 93 -22.94 -6.39 -1.77
C PRO A 93 -23.19 -7.89 -1.95
N ASN A 94 -23.15 -8.35 -3.19
CA ASN A 94 -23.12 -9.78 -3.47
C ASN A 94 -21.69 -10.24 -3.21
N GLY A 95 -21.45 -10.68 -1.96
CA GLY A 95 -20.18 -11.24 -1.51
C GLY A 95 -19.89 -12.55 -2.24
N SER A 96 -19.43 -12.44 -3.49
CA SER A 96 -18.67 -13.50 -4.13
C SER A 96 -17.23 -13.31 -3.67
N GLY A 97 -16.85 -14.08 -2.65
CA GLY A 97 -15.45 -14.39 -2.40
C GLY A 97 -14.86 -15.12 -3.59
#